data_AF-A0A9P0A9E3-F1
#
_entry.id   AF-A0A9P0A9E3-F1
#
_cell.length_a   1.000
_cell.length_b   1.000
_cell.length_c   1.000
_cell.angle_alpha   90.00
_cell.angle_beta   90.00
_cell.angle_gamma   90.00
#
_symmetry.space_group_name_H-M   'P 1'
#
loop_
_entity.id
_entity.type
_entity.pdbx_description
1 polymer ?
#
loop_
_entity_poly.entity_id
_entity_poly.type
_entity_poly.pdbx_seq_one_letter_code
_entity_poly.pdbx_strand_id
1 'polypeptide(L)'
;MAHQQDINMPLQGFLIALPPINGSLEAGIAVGVDPNLPDDIKLPLLVGSNLQRAVSLAGAWARSKFANLPPAALDLMTSGAMTCVMFGLLRKVNGQPDGDWMPIPTPLVEAEGWDPVPANTYTVEALRTALTVIVSTKANWWLTNHHTGQGAPSGYVLKVLTLKFPGADMTALTTAAHTLGHWASTLHCLNVAQIPGVRPVEPYEYANATGFELAPDALLRYTGLPAGTHRMGVASEAASRIIKSALIAICPSPRDFVAIPTVIASIRANRVGHHVGAAYLTGLPRVRYNDSDADSYLGRLGTFINKMSPKSTLARSPHLAEDRVQSYPDYSADFDNDLNAYKLQSAMAARSALQALGAGAMTNEQVEALRADFRAGPARQRF
;
A
#
# COMPACT_ATOMS: atom_id res chain seq x y z
N MET A 1 -23.53 -10.65 -43.14
CA MET A 1 -24.06 -10.80 -41.76
C MET A 1 -23.11 -11.71 -41.01
N ALA A 2 -22.21 -11.13 -40.22
CA ALA A 2 -21.28 -11.91 -39.40
C ALA A 2 -22.02 -12.41 -38.15
N HIS A 3 -21.98 -13.71 -37.89
CA HIS A 3 -22.49 -14.29 -36.66
C HIS A 3 -21.76 -13.68 -35.47
N GLN A 4 -22.51 -12.94 -34.65
CA GLN A 4 -22.09 -12.44 -33.36
C GLN A 4 -21.88 -13.66 -32.46
N GLN A 5 -20.64 -14.14 -32.37
CA GLN A 5 -20.29 -15.18 -31.39
C GLN A 5 -20.32 -14.50 -30.01
N ASP A 6 -21.37 -14.80 -29.25
CA ASP A 6 -21.49 -14.40 -27.86
C ASP A 6 -20.28 -14.93 -27.09
N ILE A 7 -19.61 -14.04 -26.38
CA ILE A 7 -18.54 -14.46 -25.48
C ILE A 7 -19.18 -15.26 -24.35
N ASN A 8 -18.96 -16.57 -24.32
CA ASN A 8 -19.15 -17.39 -23.13
C ASN A 8 -18.04 -17.07 -22.11
N MET A 9 -17.96 -15.81 -21.67
CA MET A 9 -17.16 -15.43 -20.52
C MET A 9 -18.01 -15.71 -19.29
N PRO A 10 -17.49 -16.42 -18.28
CA PRO A 10 -18.24 -16.64 -17.05
C PRO A 10 -18.58 -15.28 -16.44
N LEU A 11 -19.85 -14.90 -16.48
CA LEU A 11 -20.43 -13.72 -15.82
C LEU A 11 -20.43 -13.86 -14.28
N GLN A 12 -19.57 -14.71 -13.72
CA GLN A 12 -19.39 -14.85 -12.28
C GLN A 12 -18.28 -13.90 -11.85
N GLY A 13 -18.58 -13.04 -10.86
CA GLY A 13 -17.58 -12.15 -10.27
C GLY A 13 -16.36 -12.92 -9.78
N PHE A 14 -15.18 -12.32 -9.92
CA PHE A 14 -13.95 -12.95 -9.42
C PHE A 14 -13.79 -12.69 -7.92
N LEU A 15 -13.59 -13.77 -7.16
CA LEU A 15 -13.05 -13.68 -5.82
C LEU A 15 -11.52 -13.58 -5.91
N ILE A 16 -10.99 -12.43 -5.51
CA ILE A 16 -9.56 -12.15 -5.57
C ILE A 16 -8.91 -12.44 -4.22
N ALA A 17 -8.13 -13.52 -4.20
CA ALA A 17 -7.20 -13.80 -3.12
C ALA A 17 -5.87 -13.09 -3.39
N LEU A 18 -5.51 -12.17 -2.51
CA LEU A 18 -4.20 -11.55 -2.49
C LEU A 18 -3.22 -12.50 -1.79
N PRO A 19 -2.02 -12.75 -2.34
CA PRO A 19 -1.07 -13.68 -1.72
C PRO A 19 -0.76 -13.31 -0.26
N PRO A 20 -0.71 -14.29 0.66
CA PRO A 20 -0.40 -14.04 2.06
C PRO A 20 1.10 -13.76 2.23
N ILE A 21 1.52 -12.55 1.87
CA ILE A 21 2.92 -12.14 2.00
C ILE A 21 3.09 -11.52 3.39
N ASN A 22 3.44 -12.37 4.35
CA ASN A 22 3.64 -11.97 5.75
C ASN A 22 4.94 -11.15 5.91
N GLY A 23 4.94 -10.22 6.87
CA GLY A 23 6.19 -9.82 7.54
C GLY A 23 6.72 -8.40 7.36
N SER A 24 5.97 -7.41 6.86
CA SER A 24 6.50 -6.03 6.84
C SER A 24 5.44 -4.99 7.15
N LEU A 25 5.70 -4.19 8.17
CA LEU A 25 5.24 -2.80 8.17
C LEU A 25 5.77 -2.17 6.87
N GLU A 26 4.86 -1.85 5.95
CA GLU A 26 5.22 -1.22 4.68
C GLU A 26 5.33 0.29 4.95
N ALA A 27 6.49 0.70 5.46
CA ALA A 27 6.87 2.11 5.54
C ALA A 27 7.68 2.45 4.29
N GLY A 28 7.05 3.16 3.36
CA GLY A 28 7.77 3.87 2.30
C GLY A 28 8.08 5.30 2.78
N ILE A 29 9.23 5.87 2.38
CA ILE A 29 9.50 7.33 2.50
C ILE A 29 8.78 8.09 1.38
N ALA A 30 7.62 7.60 0.94
CA ALA A 30 7.03 8.07 -0.29
C ALA A 30 6.13 9.29 0.04
N VAL A 31 6.76 10.46 0.11
CA VAL A 31 6.09 11.77 0.26
C VAL A 31 5.94 12.47 -1.10
N GLY A 32 6.34 11.81 -2.19
CA GLY A 32 6.21 12.33 -3.54
C GLY A 32 4.78 12.33 -4.05
N VAL A 33 4.52 13.18 -5.06
CA VAL A 33 3.32 13.10 -5.92
C VAL A 33 3.45 11.83 -6.77
N ASP A 34 2.43 10.99 -6.81
CA ASP A 34 2.31 9.92 -7.82
C ASP A 34 1.73 10.58 -9.08
N PRO A 35 2.56 10.88 -10.10
CA PRO A 35 2.13 11.70 -11.22
C PRO A 35 1.13 10.94 -12.09
N ASN A 36 0.20 11.68 -12.68
CA ASN A 36 -0.66 11.14 -13.73
C ASN A 36 0.20 10.61 -14.88
N LEU A 37 -0.34 9.62 -15.57
CA LEU A 37 0.23 9.11 -16.80
C LEU A 37 0.24 10.18 -17.90
N PRO A 38 1.29 10.19 -18.76
CA PRO A 38 1.26 10.91 -20.03
C PRO A 38 -0.02 10.63 -20.83
N ASP A 39 -0.53 11.63 -21.54
CA ASP A 39 -1.79 11.53 -22.27
C ASP A 39 -1.78 10.38 -23.30
N ASP A 40 -0.63 10.09 -23.90
CA ASP A 40 -0.48 9.07 -24.94
C ASP A 40 -0.51 7.62 -24.41
N ILE A 41 -0.48 7.42 -23.08
CA ILE A 41 -0.58 6.12 -22.43
C ILE A 41 -1.82 5.97 -21.54
N LYS A 42 -2.72 6.96 -21.53
CA LYS A 42 -4.04 6.83 -20.91
C LYS A 42 -4.89 5.82 -21.68
N LEU A 43 -5.68 5.02 -20.98
CA LEU A 43 -6.53 4.01 -21.61
C LEU A 43 -7.65 4.68 -22.43
N PRO A 44 -7.72 4.48 -23.75
CA PRO A 44 -8.82 4.98 -24.56
C PRO A 44 -10.07 4.12 -24.37
N LEU A 45 -11.21 4.78 -24.18
CA LEU A 45 -12.51 4.12 -23.99
C LEU A 45 -13.50 4.55 -25.07
N LEU A 46 -13.96 3.56 -25.84
CA LEU A 46 -14.90 3.81 -26.92
C LEU A 46 -16.29 4.20 -26.39
N VAL A 47 -16.73 5.42 -26.70
CA VAL A 47 -18.07 5.91 -26.36
C VAL A 47 -19.14 5.23 -27.23
N GLY A 48 -20.28 4.86 -26.64
CA GLY A 48 -21.45 4.27 -27.30
C GLY A 48 -21.30 2.81 -27.73
N SER A 49 -20.30 2.07 -27.22
CA SER A 49 -20.07 0.67 -27.56
C SER A 49 -20.64 -0.32 -26.54
N ASN A 50 -20.90 -1.57 -26.95
CA ASN A 50 -21.23 -2.63 -25.99
C ASN A 50 -19.98 -3.13 -25.24
N LEU A 51 -20.17 -3.73 -24.07
CA LEU A 51 -19.07 -4.18 -23.20
C LEU A 51 -18.08 -5.10 -23.92
N GLN A 52 -18.57 -6.07 -24.69
CA GLN A 52 -17.73 -7.02 -25.45
C GLN A 52 -16.78 -6.31 -26.43
N ARG A 53 -17.31 -5.34 -27.20
CA ARG A 53 -16.52 -4.55 -28.13
C ARG A 53 -15.53 -3.66 -27.38
N ALA A 54 -15.95 -3.01 -26.29
CA ALA A 54 -15.09 -2.16 -25.47
C ALA A 54 -13.89 -2.94 -24.90
N VAL A 55 -14.13 -4.13 -24.35
CA VAL A 55 -13.07 -5.02 -23.82
C VAL A 55 -12.09 -5.41 -24.93
N SER A 56 -12.61 -5.87 -26.07
CA SER A 56 -11.78 -6.36 -27.18
C SER A 56 -10.88 -5.26 -27.75
N LEU A 57 -11.42 -4.03 -27.86
CA LEU A 57 -10.67 -2.86 -28.34
C LEU A 57 -9.63 -2.37 -27.32
N ALA A 58 -9.96 -2.37 -26.03
CA ALA A 58 -8.99 -2.01 -24.99
C ALA A 58 -7.76 -2.95 -25.02
N GLY A 59 -8.00 -4.26 -25.22
CA GLY A 59 -6.93 -5.23 -25.43
C GLY A 59 -6.14 -4.97 -26.72
N ALA A 60 -6.82 -4.75 -27.85
CA ALA A 60 -6.17 -4.48 -29.13
C ALA A 60 -5.26 -3.25 -29.07
N TRP A 61 -5.77 -2.15 -28.51
CA TRP A 61 -5.02 -0.93 -28.30
C TRP A 61 -3.80 -1.16 -27.42
N ALA A 62 -3.96 -1.78 -26.24
CA ALA A 62 -2.84 -2.02 -25.34
C ALA A 62 -1.75 -2.88 -25.99
N ARG A 63 -2.15 -3.93 -26.73
CA ARG A 63 -1.21 -4.78 -27.46
C ARG A 63 -0.43 -4.01 -28.53
N SER A 64 -1.09 -3.12 -29.25
CA SER A 64 -0.47 -2.28 -30.28
C SER A 64 0.45 -1.22 -29.64
N LYS A 65 -0.06 -0.45 -28.68
CA LYS A 65 0.64 0.65 -28.01
C LYS A 65 1.90 0.18 -27.28
N PHE A 66 1.85 -1.00 -26.67
CA PHE A 66 2.92 -1.54 -25.84
C PHE A 66 3.68 -2.70 -26.50
N ALA A 67 3.60 -2.86 -27.83
CA ALA A 67 4.17 -3.98 -28.58
C ALA A 67 5.68 -4.23 -28.35
N ASN A 68 6.42 -3.21 -27.92
CA ASN A 68 7.86 -3.30 -27.65
C ASN A 68 8.19 -3.79 -26.23
N LEU A 69 7.19 -4.03 -25.37
CA LEU A 69 7.42 -4.58 -24.03
C LEU A 69 7.83 -6.06 -24.09
N PRO A 70 8.60 -6.55 -23.11
CA PRO A 70 8.83 -7.98 -22.94
C PRO A 70 7.51 -8.77 -22.84
N PRO A 71 7.46 -10.04 -23.28
CA PRO A 71 6.21 -10.80 -23.40
C PRO A 71 5.33 -10.79 -22.15
N ALA A 72 5.90 -11.04 -20.97
CA ALA A 72 5.14 -11.06 -19.71
C ALA A 72 4.51 -9.69 -19.37
N ALA A 73 5.21 -8.59 -19.66
CA ALA A 73 4.70 -7.24 -19.43
C ALA A 73 3.65 -6.85 -20.48
N LEU A 74 3.84 -7.24 -21.75
CA LEU A 74 2.84 -7.05 -22.80
C LEU A 74 1.54 -7.81 -22.51
N ASP A 75 1.66 -9.06 -22.04
CA ASP A 75 0.52 -9.88 -21.64
C ASP A 75 -0.22 -9.28 -20.45
N LEU A 76 0.53 -8.80 -19.43
CA LEU A 76 -0.05 -8.09 -18.29
C LEU A 76 -0.76 -6.80 -18.71
N MET A 77 -0.15 -5.98 -19.57
CA MET A 77 -0.76 -4.75 -20.07
C MET A 77 -2.05 -5.03 -20.84
N THR A 78 -2.03 -6.02 -21.73
CA THR A 78 -3.18 -6.33 -22.57
C THR A 78 -4.33 -6.91 -21.75
N SER A 79 -4.05 -7.91 -20.92
CA SER A 79 -5.06 -8.49 -20.03
C SER A 79 -5.55 -7.49 -18.98
N GLY A 80 -4.69 -6.58 -18.54
CA GLY A 80 -5.02 -5.49 -17.62
C GLY A 80 -5.97 -4.46 -18.23
N ALA A 81 -5.73 -4.01 -19.46
CA ALA A 81 -6.64 -3.12 -20.18
C ALA A 81 -8.05 -3.74 -20.30
N MET A 82 -8.10 -5.01 -20.70
CA MET A 82 -9.35 -5.78 -20.76
C MET A 82 -10.02 -5.89 -19.39
N THR A 83 -9.24 -6.20 -18.35
CA THR A 83 -9.70 -6.32 -16.96
C THR A 83 -10.29 -5.02 -16.43
N CYS A 84 -9.66 -3.88 -16.73
CA CYS A 84 -10.17 -2.56 -16.32
C CYS A 84 -11.60 -2.33 -16.80
N VAL A 85 -11.87 -2.65 -18.06
CA VAL A 85 -13.20 -2.52 -18.66
C VAL A 85 -14.15 -3.61 -18.12
N MET A 86 -13.71 -4.87 -18.12
CA MET A 86 -14.54 -6.04 -17.82
C MET A 86 -14.98 -6.16 -16.36
N PHE A 87 -14.20 -5.64 -15.41
CA PHE A 87 -14.53 -5.71 -13.98
C PHE A 87 -15.03 -4.38 -13.42
N GLY A 88 -15.42 -3.46 -14.30
CA GLY A 88 -15.97 -2.17 -13.92
C GLY A 88 -15.01 -1.32 -13.09
N LEU A 89 -13.71 -1.40 -13.36
CA LEU A 89 -12.70 -0.60 -12.65
C LEU A 89 -12.66 0.85 -13.13
N LEU A 90 -13.37 1.19 -14.21
CA LEU A 90 -13.43 2.51 -14.80
C LEU A 90 -14.64 3.25 -14.22
N ARG A 91 -14.39 4.23 -13.35
CA ARG A 91 -15.42 4.95 -12.62
C ARG A 91 -15.30 6.46 -12.74
N LYS A 92 -16.39 7.17 -12.52
CA LYS A 92 -16.44 8.63 -12.48
C LYS A 92 -16.72 9.12 -11.06
N VAL A 93 -16.27 10.34 -10.79
CA VAL A 93 -16.76 11.17 -9.67
C VAL A 93 -17.16 12.51 -10.23
N ASN A 94 -18.42 12.92 -10.00
CA ASN A 94 -18.96 14.19 -10.49
C ASN A 94 -18.73 14.37 -12.00
N GLY A 95 -18.94 13.31 -12.78
CA GLY A 95 -18.73 13.30 -14.24
C GLY A 95 -17.29 13.24 -14.70
N GLN A 96 -16.30 13.34 -13.82
CA GLN A 96 -14.87 13.28 -14.16
C GLN A 96 -14.30 11.87 -13.99
N PRO A 97 -13.33 11.44 -14.82
CA PRO A 97 -12.62 10.17 -14.63
C PRO A 97 -11.99 10.03 -13.25
N ASP A 98 -12.23 8.90 -12.59
CA ASP A 98 -11.46 8.43 -11.45
C ASP A 98 -10.42 7.41 -11.93
N GLY A 99 -9.31 7.91 -12.46
CA GLY A 99 -8.26 7.14 -13.11
C GLY A 99 -7.82 7.77 -14.43
N ASP A 100 -6.71 7.27 -14.98
CA ASP A 100 -6.07 7.81 -16.18
C ASP A 100 -6.57 7.12 -17.45
N TRP A 101 -7.78 7.47 -17.85
CA TRP A 101 -8.42 7.00 -19.06
C TRP A 101 -9.17 8.14 -19.75
N MET A 102 -9.38 8.02 -21.06
CA MET A 102 -10.05 9.06 -21.84
C MET A 102 -11.14 8.47 -22.75
N PRO A 103 -12.34 9.08 -22.79
CA PRO A 103 -13.34 8.70 -23.77
C PRO A 103 -12.87 9.10 -25.17
N ILE A 104 -12.97 8.19 -26.13
CA ILE A 104 -12.69 8.46 -27.54
C ILE A 104 -13.91 8.13 -28.42
N PRO A 105 -14.14 8.92 -29.50
CA PRO A 105 -15.25 8.69 -30.41
C PRO A 105 -14.96 7.51 -31.36
N THR A 106 -16.00 6.78 -31.76
CA THR A 106 -15.92 5.60 -32.66
C THR A 106 -15.14 5.80 -33.95
N PRO A 107 -15.28 6.93 -34.67
CA PRO A 107 -14.54 7.14 -35.92
C PRO A 107 -13.01 7.15 -35.74
N LEU A 108 -12.50 7.48 -34.56
CA LEU A 108 -11.06 7.48 -34.29
C LEU A 108 -10.51 6.06 -34.20
N VAL A 109 -11.25 5.14 -33.58
CA VAL A 109 -10.87 3.72 -33.49
C VAL A 109 -10.79 3.07 -34.87
N GLU A 110 -11.75 3.40 -35.74
CA GLU A 110 -11.82 2.87 -37.10
C GLU A 110 -10.67 3.41 -37.97
N ALA A 111 -10.27 4.67 -37.76
CA ALA A 111 -9.13 5.28 -38.45
C ALA A 111 -7.78 4.70 -38.01
N GLU A 112 -7.64 4.29 -36.75
CA GLU A 112 -6.40 3.70 -36.22
C GLU A 112 -6.24 2.21 -36.51
N GLY A 113 -7.26 1.55 -37.10
CA GLY A 113 -7.15 0.16 -37.55
C GLY A 113 -6.92 -0.85 -36.42
N TRP A 114 -7.48 -0.61 -35.22
CA TRP A 114 -7.36 -1.56 -34.12
C TRP A 114 -8.18 -2.82 -34.42
N ASP A 115 -7.51 -3.87 -34.89
CA ASP A 115 -8.15 -5.16 -35.11
C ASP A 115 -8.62 -5.74 -33.77
N PRO A 116 -9.92 -6.05 -33.60
CA PRO A 116 -10.44 -6.60 -32.36
C PRO A 116 -9.69 -7.88 -31.99
N VAL A 117 -9.20 -7.94 -30.76
CA VAL A 117 -8.60 -9.18 -30.24
C VAL A 117 -9.69 -10.28 -30.22
N PRO A 118 -9.44 -11.46 -30.82
CA PRO A 118 -10.40 -12.57 -30.77
C PRO A 118 -10.78 -12.92 -29.33
N ALA A 119 -12.06 -13.24 -29.09
CA ALA A 119 -12.63 -13.46 -27.75
C ALA A 119 -11.91 -14.53 -26.91
N ASN A 120 -11.16 -15.44 -27.54
CA ASN A 120 -10.45 -16.55 -26.88
C ASN A 120 -8.95 -16.27 -26.67
N THR A 121 -8.47 -15.04 -26.94
CA THR A 121 -7.04 -14.75 -26.91
C THR A 121 -6.46 -14.76 -25.50
N TYR A 122 -7.27 -14.46 -24.48
CA TYR A 122 -6.80 -14.36 -23.09
C TYR A 122 -7.54 -15.32 -22.16
N THR A 123 -6.76 -15.99 -21.32
CA THR A 123 -7.27 -16.96 -20.36
C THR A 123 -7.89 -16.26 -19.15
N VAL A 124 -8.85 -16.92 -18.50
CA VAL A 124 -9.42 -16.48 -17.20
C VAL A 124 -8.31 -16.23 -16.17
N GLU A 125 -7.24 -17.02 -16.22
CA GLU A 125 -6.08 -16.87 -15.33
C GLU A 125 -5.29 -15.58 -15.60
N ALA A 126 -5.10 -15.19 -16.86
CA ALA A 126 -4.43 -13.94 -17.21
C ALA A 126 -5.23 -12.73 -16.69
N LEU A 127 -6.55 -12.72 -16.90
CA LEU A 127 -7.44 -11.67 -16.38
C LEU A 127 -7.41 -11.61 -14.85
N ARG A 128 -7.46 -12.77 -14.17
CA ARG A 128 -7.37 -12.85 -12.71
C ARG A 128 -6.02 -12.33 -12.20
N THR A 129 -4.94 -12.65 -12.90
CA THR A 129 -3.59 -12.18 -12.56
C THR A 129 -3.49 -10.68 -12.70
N ALA A 130 -3.99 -10.11 -13.81
CA ALA A 130 -4.02 -8.66 -14.00
C ALA A 130 -4.86 -7.94 -12.93
N LEU A 131 -6.04 -8.48 -12.61
CA LEU A 131 -6.89 -7.94 -11.54
C LEU A 131 -6.19 -8.00 -10.17
N THR A 132 -5.48 -9.10 -9.88
CA THR A 132 -4.67 -9.24 -8.66
C THR A 132 -3.58 -8.17 -8.58
N VAL A 133 -2.89 -7.91 -9.70
CA VAL A 133 -1.87 -6.85 -9.78
C VAL A 133 -2.50 -5.48 -9.56
N ILE A 134 -3.61 -5.16 -10.24
CA ILE A 134 -4.33 -3.89 -10.06
C ILE A 134 -4.72 -3.68 -8.59
N VAL A 135 -5.41 -4.65 -7.97
CA VAL A 135 -5.79 -4.57 -6.55
C VAL A 135 -4.56 -4.37 -5.66
N SER A 136 -3.45 -5.08 -5.93
CA SER A 136 -2.22 -4.93 -5.15
C SER A 136 -1.61 -3.53 -5.25
N THR A 137 -1.71 -2.87 -6.42
CA THR A 137 -1.26 -1.48 -6.58
C THR A 137 -2.12 -0.53 -5.76
N LYS A 138 -3.42 -0.79 -5.62
CA LYS A 138 -4.33 0.02 -4.80
C LYS A 138 -4.13 -0.19 -3.31
N ALA A 139 -3.82 -1.42 -2.89
CA ALA A 139 -3.36 -1.68 -1.53
C ALA A 139 -2.05 -0.92 -1.26
N ASN A 140 -1.10 -0.96 -2.20
CA ASN A 140 0.16 -0.22 -2.07
C ASN A 140 -0.07 1.29 -2.00
N TRP A 141 -0.97 1.84 -2.83
CA TRP A 141 -1.32 3.25 -2.81
C TRP A 141 -1.99 3.66 -1.50
N TRP A 142 -2.92 2.85 -0.99
CA TRP A 142 -3.56 3.12 0.31
C TRP A 142 -2.55 3.20 1.45
N LEU A 143 -1.55 2.32 1.41
CA LEU A 143 -0.53 2.28 2.43
C LEU A 143 0.50 3.39 2.23
N THR A 144 0.93 3.69 1.01
CA THR A 144 2.15 4.50 0.74
C THR A 144 1.93 5.75 -0.11
N ASN A 145 0.71 6.00 -0.60
CA ASN A 145 0.33 7.03 -1.58
C ASN A 145 0.99 6.87 -2.97
N HIS A 146 1.52 5.70 -3.28
CA HIS A 146 2.13 5.38 -4.57
C HIS A 146 1.65 4.01 -5.05
N HIS A 147 1.33 3.86 -6.34
CA HIS A 147 0.89 2.57 -6.89
C HIS A 147 1.99 1.50 -6.86
N THR A 148 3.24 1.89 -7.11
CA THR A 148 4.40 0.96 -7.20
C THR A 148 5.63 1.36 -6.40
N GLY A 149 5.57 2.48 -5.67
CA GLY A 149 6.69 3.07 -4.95
C GLY A 149 7.32 4.27 -5.66
N GLN A 150 8.23 4.95 -4.97
CA GLN A 150 8.91 6.15 -5.46
C GLN A 150 10.39 5.84 -5.76
N GLY A 151 10.82 6.04 -7.02
CA GLY A 151 12.21 5.83 -7.47
C GLY A 151 12.61 4.36 -7.66
N ALA A 152 12.02 3.43 -6.93
CA ALA A 152 12.17 1.99 -7.15
C ALA A 152 10.87 1.24 -6.85
N PRO A 153 10.64 0.08 -7.52
CA PRO A 153 9.55 -0.82 -7.17
C PRO A 153 9.63 -1.18 -5.68
N SER A 154 8.54 -1.05 -4.93
CA SER A 154 8.53 -1.36 -3.50
C SER A 154 7.15 -1.79 -2.99
N GLY A 155 7.11 -2.20 -1.72
CA GLY A 155 5.88 -2.53 -1.01
C GLY A 155 5.22 -3.82 -1.50
N TYR A 156 3.91 -3.88 -1.35
CA TYR A 156 3.13 -5.09 -1.57
C TYR A 156 3.12 -5.53 -3.03
N VAL A 157 2.98 -4.58 -3.97
CA VAL A 157 2.89 -4.88 -5.40
C VAL A 157 4.15 -5.54 -5.95
N LEU A 158 5.34 -5.12 -5.53
CA LEU A 158 6.59 -5.76 -5.96
C LEU A 158 6.58 -7.26 -5.61
N LYS A 159 6.16 -7.60 -4.39
CA LYS A 159 6.11 -9.00 -3.95
C LYS A 159 5.08 -9.81 -4.73
N VAL A 160 3.94 -9.20 -5.08
CA VAL A 160 2.92 -9.82 -5.95
C VAL A 160 3.48 -10.08 -7.34
N LEU A 161 4.18 -9.11 -7.93
CA LEU A 161 4.82 -9.26 -9.24
C LEU A 161 5.90 -10.35 -9.22
N THR A 162 6.79 -10.37 -8.23
CA THR A 162 7.82 -11.42 -8.09
C THR A 162 7.20 -12.82 -7.98
N LEU A 163 6.06 -12.95 -7.27
CA LEU A 163 5.38 -14.22 -7.12
C LEU A 163 4.65 -14.67 -8.40
N LYS A 164 4.01 -13.74 -9.10
CA LYS A 164 3.18 -14.05 -10.29
C LYS A 164 4.02 -14.19 -11.57
N PHE A 165 5.19 -13.58 -11.63
CA PHE A 165 6.04 -13.54 -12.80
C PHE A 165 7.51 -13.88 -12.44
N PRO A 166 7.78 -15.11 -11.95
CA PRO A 166 9.12 -15.49 -11.55
C PRO A 166 10.09 -15.43 -12.75
N GLY A 167 11.22 -14.75 -12.57
CA GLY A 167 12.28 -14.64 -13.58
C GLY A 167 12.02 -13.64 -14.72
N ALA A 168 10.90 -12.91 -14.69
CA ALA A 168 10.60 -11.88 -15.68
C ALA A 168 11.31 -10.56 -15.39
N ASP A 169 11.37 -9.67 -16.40
CA ASP A 169 11.89 -8.31 -16.23
C ASP A 169 10.98 -7.49 -15.30
N MET A 170 11.47 -7.29 -14.08
CA MET A 170 10.77 -6.56 -13.03
C MET A 170 10.59 -5.08 -13.33
N THR A 171 11.45 -4.47 -14.15
CA THR A 171 11.32 -3.06 -14.52
C THR A 171 10.10 -2.89 -15.40
N ALA A 172 10.03 -3.65 -16.49
CA ALA A 172 8.89 -3.64 -17.41
C ALA A 172 7.57 -4.00 -16.72
N LEU A 173 7.58 -5.02 -15.84
CA LEU A 173 6.39 -5.41 -15.06
C LEU A 173 5.94 -4.34 -14.07
N THR A 174 6.89 -3.63 -13.43
CA THR A 174 6.53 -2.53 -12.52
C THR A 174 5.93 -1.37 -13.29
N THR A 175 6.49 -1.01 -14.46
CA THR A 175 5.89 0.01 -15.34
C THR A 175 4.48 -0.40 -15.74
N ALA A 176 4.28 -1.65 -16.15
CA ALA A 176 2.95 -2.16 -16.47
C ALA A 176 1.99 -2.06 -15.27
N ALA A 177 2.40 -2.51 -14.09
CA ALA A 177 1.59 -2.42 -12.88
C ALA A 177 1.26 -0.97 -12.48
N HIS A 178 2.20 -0.03 -12.64
CA HIS A 178 1.98 1.39 -12.40
C HIS A 178 0.91 1.95 -13.34
N THR A 179 1.03 1.68 -14.64
CA THR A 179 0.06 2.09 -15.66
C THR A 179 -1.34 1.51 -15.39
N LEU A 180 -1.42 0.20 -15.14
CA LEU A 180 -2.69 -0.46 -14.80
C LEU A 180 -3.31 0.08 -13.50
N GLY A 181 -2.47 0.37 -12.50
CA GLY A 181 -2.86 1.02 -11.27
C GLY A 181 -3.55 2.35 -11.57
N HIS A 182 -2.93 3.21 -12.36
CA HIS A 182 -3.48 4.52 -12.71
C HIS A 182 -4.75 4.46 -13.55
N TRP A 183 -4.89 3.49 -14.47
CA TRP A 183 -6.14 3.32 -15.22
C TRP A 183 -7.33 2.95 -14.34
N ALA A 184 -7.11 2.15 -13.31
CA ALA A 184 -8.17 1.67 -12.42
C ALA A 184 -8.58 2.72 -11.38
N SER A 185 -9.87 2.78 -11.07
CA SER A 185 -10.43 3.63 -10.00
C SER A 185 -9.91 3.22 -8.63
N THR A 186 -9.19 4.14 -7.97
CA THR A 186 -8.75 3.95 -6.60
C THR A 186 -9.94 3.90 -5.65
N LEU A 187 -10.89 4.82 -5.79
CA LEU A 187 -12.06 4.90 -4.92
C LEU A 187 -12.91 3.63 -5.01
N HIS A 188 -13.09 3.08 -6.21
CA HIS A 188 -13.82 1.82 -6.37
C HIS A 188 -13.13 0.67 -5.65
N CYS A 189 -11.82 0.50 -5.84
CA CYS A 189 -11.07 -0.57 -5.20
C CYS A 189 -11.10 -0.46 -3.67
N LEU A 190 -11.05 0.77 -3.12
CA LEU A 190 -11.15 0.99 -1.67
C LEU A 190 -12.58 0.77 -1.14
N ASN A 191 -13.61 1.08 -1.93
CA ASN A 191 -14.99 0.72 -1.61
C ASN A 191 -15.20 -0.81 -1.60
N VAL A 192 -14.62 -1.53 -2.58
CA VAL A 192 -14.63 -3.01 -2.60
C VAL A 192 -13.84 -3.59 -1.42
N ALA A 193 -12.76 -2.92 -1.00
CA ALA A 193 -12.02 -3.23 0.22
C ALA A 193 -12.72 -2.82 1.52
N GLN A 194 -13.96 -2.34 1.43
CA GLN A 194 -14.81 -1.98 2.56
C GLN A 194 -14.18 -0.94 3.50
N ILE A 195 -13.43 0.00 2.93
CA ILE A 195 -12.83 1.09 3.71
C ILE A 195 -13.90 2.16 3.99
N PRO A 196 -14.29 2.37 5.27
CA PRO A 196 -15.39 3.28 5.58
C PRO A 196 -15.04 4.75 5.27
N GLY A 197 -16.02 5.49 4.75
CA GLY A 197 -15.88 6.94 4.50
C GLY A 197 -15.22 7.31 3.17
N VAL A 198 -14.87 6.33 2.32
CA VAL A 198 -14.52 6.60 0.93
C VAL A 198 -15.77 7.08 0.18
N ARG A 199 -15.64 8.15 -0.60
CA ARG A 199 -16.77 8.72 -1.36
C ARG A 199 -17.30 7.74 -2.42
N PRO A 200 -18.59 7.82 -2.76
CA PRO A 200 -19.16 6.97 -3.81
C PRO A 200 -18.61 7.31 -5.18
N VAL A 201 -18.70 6.35 -6.09
CA VAL A 201 -18.29 6.46 -7.49
C VAL A 201 -19.34 5.91 -8.43
N GLU A 202 -19.40 6.46 -9.63
CA GLU A 202 -20.34 6.05 -10.67
C GLU A 202 -19.66 5.14 -11.69
N PRO A 203 -20.30 4.06 -12.16
CA PRO A 203 -19.79 3.29 -13.30
C PRO A 203 -19.66 4.17 -14.55
N TYR A 204 -18.61 3.94 -15.34
CA TYR A 204 -18.61 4.36 -16.74
C TYR A 204 -19.69 3.57 -17.53
N GLU A 205 -20.19 4.11 -18.65
CA GLU A 205 -21.46 3.71 -19.31
C GLU A 205 -21.68 2.21 -19.62
N TYR A 206 -20.62 1.40 -19.69
CA TYR A 206 -20.68 -0.06 -19.93
C TYR A 206 -20.06 -0.88 -18.78
N ALA A 207 -19.53 -0.19 -17.76
CA ALA A 207 -18.83 -0.72 -16.59
C ALA A 207 -19.78 -1.13 -15.45
N ASN A 208 -21.05 -1.43 -15.75
CA ASN A 208 -21.92 -2.26 -14.89
C ASN A 208 -21.54 -3.76 -14.95
N ALA A 209 -20.31 -4.04 -15.41
CA ALA A 209 -19.79 -5.36 -15.62
C ALA A 209 -19.61 -6.12 -14.30
N THR A 210 -19.46 -7.44 -14.41
CA THR A 210 -19.15 -8.39 -13.35
C THR A 210 -18.21 -7.79 -12.31
N GLY A 211 -18.75 -7.37 -11.16
CA GLY A 211 -17.93 -6.87 -10.06
C GLY A 211 -16.91 -7.91 -9.62
N PHE A 212 -15.97 -7.50 -8.77
CA PHE A 212 -15.06 -8.41 -8.10
C PHE A 212 -15.20 -8.26 -6.59
N GLU A 213 -14.85 -9.34 -5.89
CA GLU A 213 -14.83 -9.37 -4.44
C GLU A 213 -13.41 -9.67 -3.97
N LEU A 214 -13.06 -9.18 -2.78
CA LEU A 214 -11.80 -9.48 -2.13
C LEU A 214 -12.01 -10.62 -1.14
N ALA A 215 -11.14 -11.63 -1.19
CA ALA A 215 -11.10 -12.65 -0.15
C ALA A 215 -10.79 -12.00 1.22
N PRO A 216 -11.22 -12.60 2.34
CA PRO A 216 -10.94 -12.06 3.68
C PRO A 216 -9.46 -11.72 3.92
N ASP A 217 -8.54 -12.59 3.48
CA ASP A 217 -7.10 -12.35 3.61
C ASP A 217 -6.59 -11.17 2.78
N ALA A 218 -7.27 -10.85 1.67
CA ALA A 218 -6.96 -9.68 0.87
C ALA A 218 -7.34 -8.38 1.59
N LEU A 219 -8.48 -8.37 2.30
CA LEU A 219 -8.92 -7.22 3.10
C LEU A 219 -7.89 -6.86 4.18
N LEU A 220 -7.19 -7.85 4.74
CA LEU A 220 -6.13 -7.61 5.72
C LEU A 220 -5.03 -6.67 5.21
N ARG A 221 -4.79 -6.61 3.89
CA ARG A 221 -3.79 -5.70 3.29
C ARG A 221 -4.19 -4.23 3.37
N TYR A 222 -5.47 -3.94 3.56
CA TYR A 222 -5.97 -2.58 3.74
C TYR A 222 -6.15 -2.20 5.21
N THR A 223 -5.95 -3.13 6.16
CA THR A 223 -6.09 -2.87 7.62
C THR A 223 -4.95 -2.06 8.23
N GLY A 224 -3.87 -1.88 7.46
CA GLY A 224 -2.73 -1.05 7.84
C GLY A 224 -3.10 0.41 8.09
N LEU A 225 -2.14 1.14 8.64
CA LEU A 225 -2.27 2.58 8.78
C LEU A 225 -2.21 3.24 7.39
N PRO A 226 -3.01 4.27 7.14
CA PRO A 226 -3.09 4.93 5.83
C PRO A 226 -1.82 5.72 5.52
N ALA A 227 -1.60 6.00 4.24
CA ALA A 227 -0.45 6.77 3.81
C ALA A 227 -0.32 8.13 4.52
N GLY A 228 0.92 8.47 4.85
CA GLY A 228 1.32 9.65 5.63
C GLY A 228 0.96 9.60 7.10
N THR A 229 0.86 8.39 7.66
CA THR A 229 0.89 8.12 9.10
C THR A 229 2.02 7.13 9.48
N HIS A 230 2.99 6.99 8.58
CA HIS A 230 4.01 5.94 8.65
C HIS A 230 4.96 6.10 9.81
N ARG A 231 5.43 7.34 10.07
CA ARG A 231 6.38 7.59 11.15
C ARG A 231 5.78 7.25 12.49
N MET A 232 4.52 7.64 12.71
CA MET A 232 3.78 7.25 13.91
C MET A 232 3.52 5.74 13.98
N GLY A 233 3.27 5.08 12.84
CA GLY A 233 3.19 3.62 12.76
C GLY A 233 4.47 2.90 13.17
N VAL A 234 5.62 3.36 12.66
CA VAL A 234 6.96 2.86 13.04
C VAL A 234 7.21 3.10 14.52
N ALA A 235 6.92 4.31 15.02
CA ALA A 235 7.07 4.66 16.42
C ALA A 235 6.21 3.76 17.32
N SER A 236 4.94 3.50 16.95
CA SER A 236 4.05 2.62 17.70
C SER A 236 4.57 1.19 17.81
N GLU A 237 5.01 0.62 16.70
CA GLU A 237 5.54 -0.75 16.69
C GLU A 237 6.87 -0.85 17.45
N ALA A 238 7.75 0.15 17.33
CA ALA A 238 9.01 0.20 18.07
C ALA A 238 8.78 0.40 19.58
N ALA A 239 7.89 1.32 19.96
CA ALA A 239 7.50 1.59 21.34
C ALA A 239 6.92 0.33 22.00
N SER A 240 6.07 -0.41 21.28
CA SER A 240 5.48 -1.66 21.78
C SER A 240 6.53 -2.73 22.11
N ARG A 241 7.71 -2.69 21.47
CA ARG A 241 8.82 -3.62 21.71
C ARG A 241 9.67 -3.17 22.89
N ILE A 242 10.09 -1.91 22.94
CA ILE A 242 10.93 -1.42 24.04
C ILE A 242 10.18 -1.46 25.36
N ILE A 243 8.90 -1.09 25.42
CA ILE A 243 8.10 -1.08 26.66
C ILE A 243 7.95 -2.48 27.26
N LYS A 244 7.94 -3.51 26.42
CA LYS A 244 7.92 -4.92 26.85
C LYS A 244 9.32 -5.46 27.20
N SER A 245 10.38 -4.77 26.80
CA SER A 245 11.75 -5.14 27.11
C SER A 245 12.10 -4.80 28.56
N ALA A 246 13.10 -5.49 29.12
CA ALA A 246 13.74 -5.10 30.37
C ALA A 246 14.56 -3.81 30.19
N LEU A 247 14.98 -3.50 28.96
CA LEU A 247 15.81 -2.33 28.63
C LEU A 247 15.04 -1.01 28.63
N ILE A 248 13.73 -1.02 28.84
CA ILE A 248 12.97 0.23 29.03
C ILE A 248 13.44 1.01 30.25
N ALA A 249 13.97 0.32 31.27
CA ALA A 249 14.42 0.96 32.51
C ALA A 249 15.60 1.92 32.32
N ILE A 250 16.38 1.75 31.25
CA ILE A 250 17.52 2.59 30.88
C ILE A 250 17.21 3.50 29.68
N CYS A 251 15.98 3.46 29.15
CA CYS A 251 15.56 4.37 28.08
C CYS A 251 15.34 5.77 28.68
N PRO A 252 15.87 6.85 28.07
CA PRO A 252 15.57 8.20 28.49
C PRO A 252 14.09 8.56 28.27
N SER A 253 13.46 9.17 29.26
CA SER A 253 12.06 9.66 29.24
C SER A 253 11.04 8.71 28.59
N PRO A 254 10.92 7.45 29.03
CA PRO A 254 10.10 6.44 28.33
C PRO A 254 8.59 6.70 28.48
N ARG A 255 8.19 7.60 29.39
CA ARG A 255 6.80 8.08 29.53
C ARG A 255 6.31 8.84 28.30
N ASP A 256 7.21 9.42 27.50
CA ASP A 256 6.86 10.11 26.24
C ASP A 256 6.07 9.18 25.30
N PHE A 257 6.30 7.86 25.37
CA PHE A 257 5.67 6.88 24.50
C PHE A 257 4.21 6.55 24.87
N VAL A 258 3.73 6.96 26.05
CA VAL A 258 2.36 6.66 26.53
C VAL A 258 1.27 7.32 25.68
N ALA A 259 1.59 8.43 25.00
CA ALA A 259 0.64 9.10 24.11
C ALA A 259 0.42 8.36 22.77
N ILE A 260 1.38 7.54 22.33
CA ILE A 260 1.38 6.91 21.00
C ILE A 260 0.12 6.03 20.77
N PRO A 261 -0.31 5.15 21.70
CA PRO A 261 -1.52 4.34 21.52
C PRO A 261 -2.77 5.16 21.24
N THR A 262 -2.94 6.31 21.91
CA THR A 262 -4.09 7.20 21.73
C THR A 262 -4.10 7.82 20.34
N VAL A 263 -2.93 8.27 19.85
CA VAL A 263 -2.81 8.81 18.48
C VAL A 263 -3.13 7.73 17.45
N ILE A 264 -2.59 6.52 17.62
CA ILE A 264 -2.87 5.38 16.73
C ILE A 264 -4.35 4.99 16.74
N ALA A 265 -5.00 5.01 17.90
CA ALA A 265 -6.43 4.73 17.98
C ALA A 265 -7.26 5.78 17.22
N SER A 266 -6.90 7.06 17.32
CA SER A 266 -7.53 8.15 16.56
C SER A 266 -7.37 7.98 15.05
N ILE A 267 -6.16 7.63 14.59
CA ILE A 267 -5.90 7.32 13.17
C ILE A 267 -6.76 6.13 12.72
N ARG A 268 -6.86 5.07 13.52
CA ARG A 268 -7.65 3.88 13.19
C ARG A 268 -9.15 4.15 13.15
N ALA A 269 -9.65 5.02 14.02
CA ALA A 269 -11.06 5.41 14.04
C ALA A 269 -11.47 6.19 12.78
N ASN A 270 -10.55 6.95 12.17
CA ASN A 270 -10.80 7.68 10.92
C ASN A 270 -9.61 7.57 9.96
N ARG A 271 -9.38 6.38 9.41
CA ARG A 271 -8.20 6.15 8.54
C ARG A 271 -8.25 6.99 7.28
N VAL A 272 -9.41 7.07 6.61
CA VAL A 272 -9.53 7.83 5.36
C VAL A 272 -9.27 9.32 5.58
N GLY A 273 -9.75 9.89 6.68
CA GLY A 273 -9.49 11.28 7.03
C GLY A 273 -8.02 11.58 7.37
N HIS A 274 -7.25 10.58 7.83
CA HIS A 274 -5.82 10.73 8.13
C HIS A 274 -4.91 10.43 6.93
N HIS A 275 -5.42 9.81 5.86
CA HIS A 275 -4.66 9.57 4.64
C HIS A 275 -4.20 10.90 4.00
N VAL A 276 -3.00 10.95 3.42
CA VAL A 276 -2.47 12.18 2.76
C VAL A 276 -3.38 12.67 1.62
N GLY A 277 -3.97 11.74 0.88
CA GLY A 277 -5.00 11.99 -0.14
C GLY A 277 -6.44 12.16 0.36
N ALA A 278 -6.68 12.48 1.64
CA ALA A 278 -8.04 12.54 2.22
C ALA A 278 -9.04 13.41 1.43
N ALA A 279 -8.60 14.54 0.88
CA ALA A 279 -9.43 15.42 0.06
C ALA A 279 -9.96 14.72 -1.21
N TYR A 280 -9.08 13.95 -1.87
CA TYR A 280 -9.49 13.11 -2.99
C TYR A 280 -10.40 11.96 -2.54
N LEU A 281 -10.12 11.32 -1.41
CA LEU A 281 -10.88 10.15 -0.95
C LEU A 281 -12.28 10.47 -0.41
N THR A 282 -12.45 11.62 0.24
CA THR A 282 -13.67 11.98 0.99
C THR A 282 -14.38 13.20 0.41
N GLY A 283 -13.71 14.02 -0.39
CA GLY A 283 -14.17 15.37 -0.74
C GLY A 283 -13.99 16.40 0.38
N LEU A 284 -13.46 16.01 1.54
CA LEU A 284 -13.25 16.86 2.72
C LEU A 284 -11.76 17.08 3.00
N PRO A 285 -11.37 18.21 3.62
CA PRO A 285 -9.99 18.43 4.04
C PRO A 285 -9.47 17.29 4.94
N ARG A 286 -8.16 17.01 4.83
CA ARG A 286 -7.48 16.05 5.70
C ARG A 286 -7.65 16.45 7.17
N VAL A 287 -7.89 15.47 8.04
CA VAL A 287 -7.88 15.67 9.50
C VAL A 287 -6.54 16.29 9.89
N ARG A 288 -6.58 17.28 10.78
CA ARG A 288 -5.38 17.95 11.28
C ARG A 288 -4.50 16.94 12.01
N TYR A 289 -3.44 16.50 11.32
CA TYR A 289 -2.48 15.53 11.79
C TYR A 289 -1.13 15.81 11.13
N ASN A 290 -0.05 15.77 11.90
CA ASN A 290 1.30 15.92 11.41
C ASN A 290 2.11 14.67 11.76
N ASP A 291 2.48 13.90 10.73
CA ASP A 291 3.27 12.68 10.94
C ASP A 291 4.68 12.97 11.49
N SER A 292 5.17 14.21 11.31
CA SER A 292 6.46 14.64 11.85
C SER A 292 6.44 14.79 13.37
N ASP A 293 5.26 14.81 14.02
CA ASP A 293 5.18 14.80 15.48
C ASP A 293 5.80 13.51 16.06
N ALA A 294 5.84 12.43 15.25
CA ALA A 294 6.53 11.19 15.59
C ALA A 294 8.06 11.33 15.70
N ASP A 295 8.65 12.36 15.09
CA ASP A 295 10.12 12.58 15.10
C ASP A 295 10.64 12.76 16.54
N SER A 296 9.77 13.14 17.49
CA SER A 296 10.07 13.25 18.93
C SER A 296 10.28 11.90 19.64
N TYR A 297 10.06 10.78 18.95
CA TYR A 297 10.22 9.43 19.50
C TYR A 297 11.21 8.56 18.72
N LEU A 298 11.45 8.88 17.44
CA LEU A 298 12.10 7.96 16.51
C LEU A 298 13.61 7.81 16.74
N GLY A 299 14.28 8.77 17.35
CA GLY A 299 15.69 8.69 17.74
C GLY A 299 15.92 7.60 18.79
N ARG A 300 15.22 7.65 19.94
CA ARG A 300 15.34 6.62 20.99
C ARG A 300 14.83 5.27 20.52
N LEU A 301 13.65 5.25 19.89
CA LEU A 301 13.04 4.01 19.41
C LEU A 301 13.89 3.35 18.31
N GLY A 302 14.42 4.14 17.38
CA GLY A 302 15.31 3.67 16.33
C GLY A 302 16.61 3.11 16.87
N THR A 303 17.23 3.80 17.84
CA THR A 303 18.44 3.32 18.53
C THR A 303 18.20 1.94 19.14
N PHE A 304 17.10 1.79 19.90
CA PHE A 304 16.73 0.49 20.48
C PHE A 304 16.53 -0.60 19.42
N ILE A 305 15.79 -0.33 18.35
CA ILE A 305 15.51 -1.33 17.32
C ILE A 305 16.75 -1.72 16.53
N ASN A 306 17.58 -0.76 16.14
CA ASN A 306 18.80 -1.01 15.37
C ASN A 306 19.81 -1.80 16.20
N LYS A 307 19.90 -1.52 17.51
CA LYS A 307 20.77 -2.31 18.37
C LYS A 307 20.13 -3.66 18.68
N MET A 308 18.96 -3.73 19.29
CA MET A 308 18.44 -4.98 19.84
C MET A 308 17.77 -5.89 18.81
N SER A 309 17.46 -5.39 17.61
CA SER A 309 16.76 -6.15 16.57
C SER A 309 17.18 -5.74 15.13
N PRO A 310 18.49 -5.71 14.80
CA PRO A 310 19.02 -5.17 13.54
C PRO A 310 18.52 -5.90 12.29
N LYS A 311 18.16 -7.19 12.43
CA LYS A 311 17.66 -8.02 11.32
C LYS A 311 16.14 -7.96 11.17
N SER A 312 15.43 -7.24 12.04
CA SER A 312 13.97 -7.17 11.99
C SER A 312 13.49 -6.27 10.84
N THR A 313 12.29 -6.52 10.33
CA THR A 313 11.71 -5.66 9.29
C THR A 313 11.57 -4.20 9.71
N LEU A 314 11.39 -3.96 11.01
CA LEU A 314 11.31 -2.60 11.55
C LEU A 314 12.64 -1.86 11.43
N ALA A 315 13.78 -2.54 11.66
CA ALA A 315 15.11 -1.97 11.48
C ALA A 315 15.44 -1.65 10.01
N ARG A 316 14.73 -2.30 9.06
CA ARG A 316 14.81 -1.98 7.63
C ARG A 316 13.91 -0.82 7.21
N SER A 317 13.10 -0.30 8.14
CA SER A 317 12.31 0.90 7.88
C SER A 317 13.27 2.05 7.56
N PRO A 318 13.04 2.80 6.47
CA PRO A 318 13.90 3.92 6.17
C PRO A 318 13.85 5.04 7.22
N HIS A 319 12.77 5.11 8.00
CA HIS A 319 12.68 6.02 9.14
C HIS A 319 13.62 5.64 10.28
N LEU A 320 14.13 4.40 10.31
CA LEU A 320 15.07 3.88 11.30
C LEU A 320 16.46 3.62 10.69
N ALA A 321 16.77 4.16 9.51
CA ALA A 321 18.14 4.13 8.98
C ALA A 321 19.09 4.83 9.99
N GLU A 322 20.33 4.35 10.13
CA GLU A 322 21.22 4.77 11.22
C GLU A 322 21.51 6.28 11.21
N ASP A 323 21.85 6.83 10.05
CA ASP A 323 22.03 8.26 9.80
C ASP A 323 20.76 9.05 10.13
N ARG A 324 19.60 8.50 9.77
CA ARG A 324 18.31 9.13 10.04
C ARG A 324 17.98 9.13 11.53
N VAL A 325 18.25 8.04 12.23
CA VAL A 325 18.02 7.91 13.67
C VAL A 325 18.82 8.96 14.44
N GLN A 326 20.09 9.13 14.09
CA GLN A 326 20.98 10.12 14.71
C GLN A 326 20.56 11.57 14.42
N SER A 327 19.79 11.80 13.36
CA SER A 327 19.28 13.14 12.99
C SER A 327 18.01 13.57 13.74
N TYR A 328 17.32 12.64 14.43
CA TYR A 328 16.09 13.01 15.13
C TYR A 328 16.35 13.82 16.41
N PRO A 329 15.44 14.73 16.79
CA PRO A 329 15.60 15.60 17.96
C PRO A 329 15.78 14.84 19.28
N ASP A 330 15.22 13.63 19.39
CA ASP A 330 15.25 12.83 20.61
C ASP A 330 16.37 11.78 20.62
N TYR A 331 17.30 11.78 19.67
CA TYR A 331 18.46 10.89 19.70
C TYR A 331 19.29 11.11 20.98
N SER A 332 19.77 10.01 21.59
CA SER A 332 20.61 10.04 22.79
C SER A 332 21.83 9.15 22.58
N ALA A 333 23.00 9.78 22.51
CA ALA A 333 24.29 9.09 22.41
C ALA A 333 24.56 8.23 23.66
N ASP A 334 24.16 8.69 24.84
CA ASP A 334 24.30 7.94 26.09
C ASP A 334 23.47 6.65 26.04
N PHE A 335 22.21 6.72 25.61
CA PHE A 335 21.37 5.53 25.47
C PHE A 335 21.91 4.55 24.42
N ASP A 336 22.48 5.04 23.31
CA ASP A 336 23.19 4.22 22.33
C ASP A 336 24.36 3.48 22.98
N ASN A 337 25.20 4.20 23.73
CA ASN A 337 26.33 3.64 24.47
C ASN A 337 25.89 2.58 25.50
N ASP A 338 24.84 2.85 26.26
CA ASP A 338 24.29 1.91 27.24
C ASP A 338 23.79 0.62 26.58
N LEU A 339 23.12 0.72 25.43
CA LEU A 339 22.67 -0.44 24.67
C LEU A 339 23.84 -1.23 24.07
N ASN A 340 24.91 -0.56 23.63
CA ASN A 340 26.13 -1.22 23.16
C ASN A 340 26.84 -1.96 24.31
N ALA A 341 26.94 -1.33 25.48
CA ALA A 341 27.48 -1.95 26.69
C ALA A 341 26.65 -3.17 27.10
N TYR A 342 25.32 -3.06 27.09
CA TYR A 342 24.42 -4.17 27.38
C TYR A 342 24.60 -5.32 26.38
N LYS A 343 24.74 -5.06 25.08
CA LYS A 343 25.01 -6.12 24.09
C LYS A 343 26.31 -6.86 24.38
N LEU A 344 27.38 -6.12 24.69
CA LEU A 344 28.69 -6.70 25.00
C LEU A 344 28.63 -7.55 26.28
N GLN A 345 27.93 -7.06 27.31
CA GLN A 345 27.74 -7.76 28.58
C GLN A 345 26.75 -8.93 28.50
N SER A 346 25.71 -8.85 27.68
CA SER A 346 24.74 -9.95 27.48
C SER A 346 25.30 -11.09 26.64
N ALA A 347 26.31 -10.82 25.81
CA ALA A 347 27.17 -11.86 25.25
C ALA A 347 28.05 -12.56 26.32
N MET A 348 28.16 -11.98 27.53
CA MET A 348 29.02 -12.48 28.61
C MET A 348 28.28 -13.03 29.86
N ALA A 349 27.08 -12.52 30.25
CA ALA A 349 26.08 -13.12 31.17
C ALA A 349 25.05 -12.06 31.64
N ALA A 350 23.78 -12.15 31.22
CA ALA A 350 22.77 -11.09 31.49
C ALA A 350 21.78 -11.40 32.62
N ARG A 351 22.18 -11.13 33.87
CA ARG A 351 21.21 -10.83 34.96
C ARG A 351 21.76 -9.85 35.99
N SER A 352 23.06 -9.89 36.25
CA SER A 352 23.79 -8.94 37.12
C SER A 352 24.05 -7.57 36.47
N ALA A 353 24.15 -7.51 35.13
CA ALA A 353 24.41 -6.27 34.38
C ALA A 353 23.33 -5.18 34.55
N LEU A 354 22.05 -5.56 34.62
CA LEU A 354 20.95 -4.60 34.84
C LEU A 354 20.96 -3.98 36.23
N GLN A 355 21.55 -4.65 37.23
CA GLN A 355 21.74 -4.10 38.57
C GLN A 355 22.99 -3.20 38.66
N ALA A 356 23.96 -3.36 37.75
CA ALA A 356 25.21 -2.61 37.73
C ALA A 356 25.11 -1.25 37.02
N LEU A 357 24.07 -1.02 36.19
CA LEU A 357 23.89 0.22 35.40
C LEU A 357 23.46 1.47 36.19
N GLY A 358 23.48 1.44 37.53
CA GLY A 358 23.60 2.66 38.33
C GLY A 358 22.42 3.64 38.35
N ALA A 359 22.56 4.67 39.18
CA ALA A 359 21.52 5.60 39.61
C ALA A 359 20.86 6.36 38.45
N GLY A 360 19.56 6.16 38.26
CA GLY A 360 18.75 6.79 37.20
C GLY A 360 17.79 5.83 36.50
N ALA A 361 18.01 4.52 36.62
CA ALA A 361 17.12 3.52 36.06
C ALA A 361 15.74 3.47 36.77
N MET A 362 14.69 3.20 35.99
CA MET A 362 13.33 3.05 36.54
C MET A 362 13.25 1.85 37.50
N THR A 363 12.49 2.00 38.59
CA THR A 363 12.14 0.87 39.47
C THR A 363 11.19 -0.10 38.76
N ASN A 364 11.12 -1.36 39.21
CA ASN A 364 10.19 -2.34 38.67
C ASN A 364 8.72 -1.86 38.75
N GLU A 365 8.35 -1.18 39.84
CA GLU A 365 7.01 -0.60 40.00
C GLU A 365 6.74 0.48 38.94
N GLN A 366 7.73 1.34 38.67
CA GLN A 366 7.61 2.36 37.62
C GLN A 366 7.52 1.74 36.22
N VAL A 367 8.24 0.65 35.96
CA VAL A 367 8.16 -0.09 34.69
C VAL A 367 6.78 -0.72 34.50
N GLU A 368 6.24 -1.36 35.54
CA GLU A 368 4.89 -1.94 35.47
C GLU A 368 3.80 -0.87 35.33
N ALA A 369 3.92 0.26 36.04
CA ALA A 369 3.02 1.39 35.86
C ALA A 369 3.07 1.94 34.42
N LEU A 370 4.25 2.14 33.85
CA LEU A 370 4.42 2.56 32.46
C LEU A 370 3.79 1.56 31.47
N ARG A 371 3.97 0.26 31.72
CA ARG A 371 3.37 -0.80 30.90
C ARG A 371 1.85 -0.82 31.03
N ALA A 372 1.31 -0.50 32.20
CA ALA A 372 -0.13 -0.38 32.43
C ALA A 372 -0.67 0.84 31.68
N ASP A 373 -0.02 2.00 31.80
CA ASP A 373 -0.41 3.24 31.12
C ASP A 373 -0.39 3.08 29.60
N PHE A 374 0.66 2.48 29.05
CA PHE A 374 0.74 2.19 27.61
C PHE A 374 -0.33 1.20 27.14
N ARG A 375 -0.73 0.25 28.00
CA ARG A 375 -1.82 -0.70 27.73
C ARG A 375 -3.21 -0.09 27.89
N ALA A 376 -3.36 0.92 28.75
CA ALA A 376 -4.61 1.60 29.03
C ALA A 376 -5.06 2.53 27.90
N GLY A 377 -4.21 2.77 26.89
CA GLY A 377 -4.65 3.31 25.61
C GLY A 377 -5.80 2.49 25.01
N PRO A 378 -6.60 3.07 24.08
CA PRO A 378 -7.78 2.39 23.54
C PRO A 378 -7.40 1.00 23.02
N ALA A 379 -8.08 -0.03 23.51
CA ALA A 379 -7.74 -1.42 23.21
C ALA A 379 -7.59 -1.61 21.70
N ARG A 380 -6.52 -2.30 21.27
CA ARG A 380 -6.38 -2.73 19.88
C ARG A 380 -7.65 -3.50 19.50
N GLN A 381 -8.56 -2.89 18.74
CA GLN A 381 -9.59 -3.63 18.04
C GLN A 381 -8.84 -4.57 17.10
N ARG A 382 -8.84 -5.86 17.43
CA ARG A 382 -8.39 -6.91 16.53
C ARG A 382 -9.46 -6.97 15.44
N PHE A 383 -9.13 -6.42 14.29
CA PHE A 383 -9.91 -6.61 13.06
C PHE A 383 -9.52 -7.94 12.44
#